data_AF-A0A1B3JJL1-F1
#
_entry.id   AF-A0A1B3JJL1-F1
#
_cell.length_a   1.000
_cell.length_b   1.000
_cell.length_c   1.000
_cell.angle_alpha   90.00
_cell.angle_beta   90.00
_cell.angle_gamma   90.00
#
_symmetry.space_group_name_H-M   'P 1'
#
loop_
_entity.id
_entity.type
_entity.pdbx_description
1 polymer ?
#
loop_
_entity_poly.entity_id
_entity_poly.type
_entity_poly.pdbx_seq_one_letter_code
_entity_poly.pdbx_strand_id
1 'polypeptide(L)' 'MLVHQKIRHQIVELLKPQITGVQHFYSGRPLFIDIDQDKSAIAVFIDDIQCDELTLCSHEWEASLNIAIYLKHR' A
#
# COMPACT_ATOMS: atom_id res chain seq x y z
N MET A 1 10.88 4.90 8.88
CA MET A 1 11.28 3.82 7.93
C MET A 1 11.23 4.31 6.50
N LEU A 2 12.38 4.70 5.93
CA LEU A 2 12.48 5.18 4.55
C LEU A 2 12.30 4.07 3.52
N VAL A 3 12.72 2.85 3.83
CA VAL A 3 12.64 1.70 2.91
C VAL A 3 11.18 1.31 2.63
N HIS A 4 10.35 1.21 3.68
CA HIS A 4 8.93 0.85 3.50
C HIS A 4 8.16 1.90 2.69
N GLN A 5 8.51 3.19 2.86
CA GLN A 5 7.93 4.25 2.04
C GLN A 5 8.35 4.15 0.58
N LYS A 6 9.63 3.83 0.31
CA LYS A 6 10.14 3.61 -1.05
C LYS A 6 9.44 2.45 -1.75
N ILE A 7 9.28 1.30 -1.06
CA ILE A 7 8.57 0.13 -1.60
C ILE A 7 7.14 0.51 -2.00
N ARG A 8 6.37 1.13 -1.09
CA ARG A 8 4.99 1.54 -1.41
C ARG A 8 4.91 2.53 -2.57
N HIS A 9 5.81 3.52 -2.63
CA HIS A 9 5.84 4.49 -3.72
C HIS A 9 6.13 3.83 -5.07
N GLN A 10 7.14 2.96 -5.15
CA GLN A 10 7.50 2.27 -6.39
C GLN A 10 6.34 1.45 -6.93
N ILE A 11 5.61 0.75 -6.07
CA ILE A 11 4.44 -0.04 -6.48
C ILE A 11 3.31 0.89 -6.95
N VAL A 12 3.04 1.99 -6.25
CA VAL A 12 2.03 2.97 -6.69
C VAL A 12 2.40 3.58 -8.05
N GLU A 13 3.67 3.94 -8.26
CA GLU A 13 4.15 4.48 -9.55
C GLU A 13 4.09 3.46 -10.68
N LEU A 14 4.33 2.17 -10.39
CA LEU A 14 4.18 1.08 -11.33
C LEU A 14 2.72 0.88 -11.76
N LEU A 15 1.78 0.96 -10.81
CA LEU A 15 0.36 0.67 -11.03
C LEU A 15 -0.38 1.81 -11.72
N LYS A 16 -0.05 3.07 -11.39
CA LYS A 16 -0.69 4.28 -11.93
C LYS A 16 -0.86 4.29 -13.46
N PRO A 17 0.18 4.01 -14.28
CA PRO A 17 0.03 4.05 -15.74
C PRO A 17 -0.68 2.82 -16.33
N GLN A 18 -0.75 1.71 -15.59
CA GLN A 18 -1.31 0.44 -16.10
C GLN A 18 -2.81 0.31 -15.86
N ILE A 19 -3.36 1.03 -14.88
CA ILE A 19 -4.75 0.89 -14.47
C ILE A 19 -5.52 2.16 -14.81
N THR A 20 -6.52 2.01 -15.69
CA THR A 20 -7.44 3.09 -16.08
C THR A 20 -8.74 3.01 -15.30
N GLY A 21 -9.47 4.12 -15.19
CA GLY A 21 -10.77 4.17 -14.50
C GLY A 21 -10.70 4.22 -12.96
N VAL A 22 -9.49 4.30 -12.39
CA VAL A 22 -9.27 4.55 -10.96
C VAL A 22 -8.84 6.00 -10.78
N GLN A 23 -9.52 6.73 -9.89
CA GLN A 23 -9.26 8.16 -9.69
C GLN A 23 -8.17 8.42 -8.64
N HIS A 24 -7.99 7.50 -7.70
CA HIS A 24 -7.12 7.72 -6.56
C HIS A 24 -6.18 6.54 -6.30
N PHE A 25 -4.92 6.86 -6.07
CA PHE A 25 -3.89 5.92 -5.64
C PHE A 25 -3.28 6.40 -4.32
N TYR A 26 -3.21 5.52 -3.33
CA TYR A 26 -2.72 5.83 -1.99
C TYR A 26 -1.50 4.96 -1.64
N SER A 27 -0.44 5.60 -1.10
CA SER A 27 0.77 4.93 -0.59
C SER A 27 0.68 4.71 0.93
N GLY A 28 -0.41 4.08 1.37
CA GLY A 28 -0.73 3.76 2.77
C GLY A 28 -2.20 3.35 2.90
N ARG A 29 -2.66 3.03 4.11
CA ARG A 29 -4.08 2.76 4.38
C ARG A 29 -4.86 4.09 4.42
N PRO A 30 -5.77 4.36 3.47
CA PRO A 30 -6.64 5.53 3.55
C PRO A 30 -7.68 5.33 4.65
N LEU A 31 -8.00 6.42 5.37
CA LEU A 31 -9.19 6.51 6.22
C LEU A 31 -10.27 7.25 5.43
N PHE A 32 -11.30 6.53 4.98
CA PHE A 32 -12.43 7.13 4.30
C PHE A 32 -13.39 7.69 5.36
N ILE A 33 -13.35 9.00 5.58
CA ILE A 33 -14.26 9.69 6.52
C ILE A 33 -15.62 9.95 5.86
N ASP A 34 -15.64 10.09 4.53
CA ASP A 34 -16.86 10.19 3.72
C ASP A 34 -16.96 8.97 2.78
N ILE A 35 -17.91 8.09 3.06
CA ILE A 35 -18.26 6.95 2.21
C ILE A 35 -19.02 7.40 0.94
N ASP A 36 -19.57 8.62 0.95
CA ASP A 36 -20.33 9.22 -0.16
C ASP A 36 -19.44 9.83 -1.25
N GLN A 37 -18.11 9.82 -1.10
CA GLN A 37 -17.23 10.19 -2.22
C GLN A 37 -17.06 8.99 -3.16
N ASP A 38 -17.88 8.96 -4.21
CA ASP A 38 -17.89 8.07 -5.39
C ASP A 38 -16.51 7.86 -6.05
N LYS A 39 -15.59 7.18 -5.36
CA LYS A 39 -14.19 7.17 -5.75
C LYS A 39 -13.64 5.75 -5.75
N SER A 40 -13.50 5.20 -6.95
CA SER A 40 -12.67 4.01 -7.17
C SER A 40 -11.23 4.37 -6.77
N ALA A 41 -10.68 3.60 -5.83
CA ALA A 41 -9.36 3.86 -5.27
C ALA A 41 -8.53 2.59 -5.14
N ILE A 42 -7.23 2.73 -5.30
CA ILE A 42 -6.25 1.68 -5.01
C ILE A 42 -5.35 2.16 -3.89
N ALA A 43 -5.16 1.34 -2.86
CA ALA A 43 -4.24 1.60 -1.77
C ALA A 43 -3.18 0.52 -1.70
N VAL A 44 -1.92 0.94 -1.55
CA VAL A 44 -0.77 0.06 -1.34
C VAL A 44 -0.25 0.31 0.07
N PHE A 45 -0.24 -0.72 0.91
CA PHE A 45 0.22 -0.63 2.29
C PHE A 45 1.00 -1.88 2.71
N ILE A 46 1.74 -1.76 3.81
CA ILE A 46 2.55 -2.84 4.37
C ILE A 46 2.06 -3.06 5.79
N ASP A 47 1.74 -4.30 6.14
CA ASP A 47 1.38 -4.72 7.50
C ASP A 47 2.28 -5.86 7.98
N ASP A 48 2.04 -6.31 9.22
CA ASP A 48 2.70 -7.47 9.83
C ASP A 48 4.23 -7.40 9.74
N ILE A 49 4.77 -6.19 9.90
CA ILE A 49 6.21 -5.96 9.87
C ILE A 49 6.82 -6.64 11.07
N GLN A 50 7.69 -7.62 10.82
CA GLN A 50 8.47 -8.34 11.81
C GLN A 50 9.95 -8.20 11.47
N CYS A 51 10.78 -8.21 12.50
CA CYS A 51 12.23 -8.15 12.38
C CYS A 51 12.79 -9.39 13.07
N ASP A 52 13.39 -10.28 12.29
CA ASP A 52 13.99 -11.50 12.77
C ASP A 52 15.51 -11.32 12.87
N GLU A 53 16.05 -11.65 14.04
CA GLU A 53 17.49 -11.74 14.26
C GLU A 53 18.00 -13.08 13.73
N LEU A 54 18.60 -13.07 12.54
CA LEU A 54 19.20 -14.27 11.95
C LEU A 54 20.56 -14.60 12.58
N THR A 55 21.33 -13.57 12.93
CA THR A 55 22.62 -13.68 13.62
C THR A 55 22.83 -12.45 14.51
N LEU A 56 23.86 -12.47 15.37
CA LEU A 56 24.26 -11.33 16.21
C LEU A 56 24.41 -9.98 15.49
N CYS A 57 24.62 -9.99 14.16
CA CYS A 57 24.84 -8.77 13.37
C CYS A 57 23.90 -8.63 12.15
N SER A 58 22.97 -9.57 11.93
CA SER A 58 22.09 -9.56 10.75
C SER A 58 20.63 -9.63 11.14
N HIS A 59 19.86 -8.68 10.61
CA HIS A 59 18.42 -8.59 10.79
C HIS A 59 17.75 -8.75 9.43
N GLU A 60 16.75 -9.61 9.37
CA GLU A 60 15.83 -9.71 8.24
C GLU A 60 14.49 -9.08 8.62
N TRP A 61 13.86 -8.41 7.65
CA TRP A 61 12.55 -7.82 7.85
C TRP A 61 11.55 -8.52 6.94
N GLU A 62 10.57 -9.17 7.54
CA GLU A 62 9.44 -9.77 6.85
C GLU A 62 8.21 -8.88 7.01
N ALA A 63 7.43 -8.72 5.95
CA ALA A 63 6.19 -7.95 6.00
C ALA A 63 5.25 -8.33 4.86
N SER A 64 3.95 -8.12 5.08
CA SER A 64 2.92 -8.34 4.08
C SER A 64 2.69 -7.08 3.25
N LEU A 65 2.95 -7.13 1.94
CA LEU A 65 2.60 -6.07 1.00
C LEU A 65 1.18 -6.28 0.47
N ASN A 66 0.30 -5.34 0.80
CA ASN A 66 -1.12 -5.41 0.47
C ASN A 66 -1.48 -4.36 -0.59
N ILE A 67 -2.30 -4.77 -1.56
CA ILE A 67 -2.90 -3.90 -2.58
C ILE A 67 -4.42 -4.03 -2.44
N ALA A 68 -5.06 -3.02 -1.86
CA ALA A 68 -6.51 -2.99 -1.70
C ALA A 68 -7.17 -2.17 -2.81
N ILE A 69 -8.27 -2.68 -3.35
CA ILE A 69 -9.09 -2.01 -4.34
C ILE A 69 -10.42 -1.67 -3.69
N TYR A 70 -10.74 -0.39 -3.66
CA TYR A 70 -12.01 0.13 -3.18
C TYR A 70 -12.87 0.50 -4.38
N LEU A 71 -14.05 -0.10 -4.45
CA LEU A 71 -15.05 0.15 -5.47
C LEU A 71 -16.30 0.68 -4.79
N LYS A 72 -16.98 1.63 -5.43
CA LYS A 72 -18.31 2.05 -4.97
C LYS A 72 -19.26 0.86 -5.13
N HIS A 73 -20.00 0.55 -4.07
CA HIS A 73 -21.12 -0.36 -4.16
C HIS A 73 -22.23 0.30 -4.96
N ARG A 74 -22.71 -0.37 -6.01
CA ARG A 74 -23.79 0.11 -6.88
C ARG A 74 -25.13 0.11 -6.16
#